data_AF-A0A959NHU7-F1
#
_entry.id   AF-A0A959NHU7-F1
#
_cell.length_a   1.000
_cell.length_b   1.000
_cell.length_c   1.000
_cell.angle_alpha   90.00
_cell.angle_beta   90.00
_cell.angle_gamma   90.00
#
_symmetry.space_group_name_H-M   'P 1'
#
loop_
_entity.id
_entity.type
_entity.pdbx_description
1 polymer ?
#
loop_
_entity_poly.entity_id
_entity_poly.type
_entity_poly.pdbx_seq_one_letter_code
_entity_poly.pdbx_strand_id
1 'polypeptide(L)'
;IAVPNYTAKDASVYKEHWAAYDVPRHLYHFSPQAMKILLTQHGLEILNYKPMWFDSFYVSLLSSKYKRIDVKGEKAKSNLFSAVLNGIRSNGKAIQKPRQCSSVIYVIKK
;
A
#
# COMPACT_ATOMS: atom_id res chain seq x y z
N ILE A 1 6.61 -2.77 13.33
CA ILE A 1 5.92 -1.57 12.81
C ILE A 1 5.26 -1.92 11.48
N ALA A 2 4.00 -1.58 11.26
CA ALA A 2 3.31 -1.81 9.98
C ALA A 2 2.83 -0.47 9.42
N VAL A 3 3.24 -0.13 8.20
CA VAL A 3 2.88 1.16 7.56
C VAL A 3 2.62 0.98 6.07
N PRO A 4 1.73 1.81 5.48
CA PRO A 4 1.57 1.91 4.04
C PRO A 4 2.88 2.31 3.37
N ASN A 5 3.08 1.78 2.17
CA ASN A 5 4.25 2.02 1.36
C ASN A 5 3.86 2.72 0.06
N TYR A 6 4.06 4.03 0.03
CA TYR A 6 3.70 4.85 -1.14
C TYR A 6 4.55 4.56 -2.38
N THR A 7 5.66 3.82 -2.24
CA THR A 7 6.48 3.35 -3.37
C THR A 7 5.97 2.04 -3.99
N ALA A 8 4.85 1.51 -3.49
CA ALA A 8 4.23 0.32 -4.03
C ALA A 8 3.70 0.54 -5.46
N LYS A 9 3.61 -0.54 -6.22
CA LYS A 9 3.08 -0.49 -7.60
C LYS A 9 1.60 -0.05 -7.64
N ASP A 10 0.84 -0.37 -6.60
CA ASP A 10 -0.57 0.00 -6.54
C ASP A 10 -0.73 1.53 -6.46
N ALA A 11 0.17 2.21 -5.75
CA ALA A 11 0.21 3.67 -5.68
C ALA A 11 0.44 4.31 -7.06
N SER A 12 1.30 3.72 -7.91
CA SER A 12 1.52 4.24 -9.27
C SER A 12 0.36 3.94 -10.24
N VAL A 13 -0.41 2.88 -9.99
CA VAL A 13 -1.61 2.51 -10.77
C VAL A 13 -2.80 3.39 -10.43
N TYR A 14 -3.03 3.68 -9.15
CA TYR A 14 -4.18 4.43 -8.67
C TYR A 14 -3.92 5.93 -8.48
N LYS A 15 -2.66 6.38 -8.39
CA LYS A 15 -2.23 7.78 -8.30
C LYS A 15 -2.98 8.55 -7.21
N GLU A 16 -3.59 9.69 -7.53
CA GLU A 16 -4.37 10.53 -6.61
C GLU A 16 -5.60 9.82 -6.01
N HIS A 17 -6.04 8.73 -6.64
CA HIS A 17 -7.13 7.90 -6.12
C HIS A 17 -6.65 6.71 -5.29
N TRP A 18 -5.36 6.65 -4.96
CA TRP A 18 -4.85 5.57 -4.12
C TRP A 18 -5.35 5.77 -2.70
N ALA A 19 -6.18 4.85 -2.24
CA ALA A 19 -6.91 4.99 -0.98
C ALA A 19 -6.04 5.04 0.26
N ALA A 20 -4.78 4.60 0.18
CA ALA A 20 -3.84 4.77 1.28
C ALA A 20 -3.37 6.24 1.45
N TYR A 21 -3.70 7.13 0.51
CA TYR A 21 -3.53 8.59 0.64
C TYR A 21 -4.73 9.29 1.29
N ASP A 22 -5.82 8.60 1.64
CA ASP A 22 -6.98 9.24 2.27
C ASP A 22 -6.60 9.96 3.57
N VAL A 23 -6.85 11.28 3.58
CA VAL A 23 -6.88 12.12 4.78
C VAL A 23 -8.20 11.89 5.52
N PRO A 24 -8.20 11.72 6.87
CA PRO A 24 -7.44 12.57 7.80
C PRO A 24 -6.51 11.82 8.79
N ARG A 25 -6.05 10.60 8.49
CA ARG A 25 -5.39 9.72 9.49
C ARG A 25 -3.87 9.54 9.37
N HIS A 26 -3.23 9.94 8.28
CA HIS A 26 -1.78 9.76 8.09
C HIS A 26 -1.05 11.10 7.91
N LEU A 27 -0.41 11.59 8.98
CA LEU A 27 0.43 12.81 8.94
C LEU A 27 1.71 12.61 8.12
N TYR A 28 2.18 11.36 8.02
CA TYR A 28 3.43 11.01 7.34
C TYR A 28 3.23 9.78 6.47
N HIS A 29 3.92 9.77 5.33
CA HIS A 29 3.99 8.64 4.42
C HIS A 29 5.42 8.10 4.44
N PHE A 30 5.56 6.78 4.57
CA PHE A 30 6.85 6.15 4.71
C PHE A 30 7.19 5.26 3.51
N SER A 31 8.44 5.31 3.06
CA SER A 31 9.01 4.31 2.16
C SER A 31 9.88 3.34 2.97
N PRO A 32 10.18 2.14 2.44
CA PRO A 32 11.12 1.22 3.07
C PRO A 32 12.49 1.84 3.34
N GLN A 33 12.93 2.76 2.48
CA GLN A 33 14.18 3.49 2.66
C GLN A 33 14.07 4.51 3.80
N ALA A 34 12.97 5.28 3.86
CA ALA A 34 12.74 6.24 4.95
C ALA A 34 12.65 5.53 6.30
N MET A 35 11.94 4.40 6.37
CA MET A 35 11.87 3.56 7.58
C MET A 35 13.23 3.05 8.01
N LYS A 36 14.07 2.62 7.05
CA LYS A 36 15.44 2.18 7.34
C LYS A 36 16.25 3.30 7.98
N ILE A 37 16.27 4.48 7.36
CA ILE A 37 17.02 5.64 7.88
C ILE A 37 16.53 6.01 9.28
N LEU A 38 15.22 6.17 9.46
CA LEU A 38 14.62 6.56 10.74
C LEU A 38 14.96 5.56 11.85
N LEU A 39 14.80 4.27 11.61
CA LEU A 39 15.06 3.23 12.62
C LEU A 39 16.55 3.18 12.98
N THR A 40 17.43 3.27 11.99
CA THR A 40 18.88 3.30 12.23
C THR A 40 19.31 4.53 13.04
N GLN A 41 18.72 5.70 12.80
CA GLN A 41 18.97 6.91 13.60
C GLN A 41 18.61 6.74 15.08
N HIS A 42 17.67 5.85 15.39
CA HIS A 42 17.26 5.52 16.76
C HIS A 42 17.93 4.25 17.32
N GLY A 43 18.97 3.73 16.65
CA GLY A 43 19.69 2.54 17.08
C GLY A 43 18.88 1.24 16.96
N LEU A 44 17.88 1.21 16.08
CA LEU A 44 17.03 0.04 15.83
C LEU A 44 17.43 -0.62 14.50
N GLU A 45 17.52 -1.95 14.51
CA GLU A 45 17.84 -2.76 13.33
C GLU A 45 16.58 -3.41 12.75
N ILE A 46 16.45 -3.42 11.42
CA ILE A 46 15.38 -4.15 10.73
C ILE A 46 15.84 -5.57 10.45
N LEU A 47 15.24 -6.53 11.16
CA LEU A 47 15.52 -7.96 11.00
C LEU A 47 14.82 -8.57 9.78
N ASN A 48 13.59 -8.13 9.50
CA ASN A 48 12.80 -8.71 8.41
C ASN A 48 11.71 -7.77 7.88
N TYR A 49 11.32 -7.98 6.63
CA TYR A 49 10.22 -7.30 5.93
C TYR A 49 9.16 -8.34 5.60
N LYS A 50 7.95 -8.19 6.14
CA LYS A 50 6.82 -9.07 5.84
C LYS A 50 5.74 -8.32 5.04
N PRO A 51 5.21 -8.91 3.96
CA PRO A 51 4.15 -8.30 3.17
C PRO A 51 2.80 -8.40 3.89
N MET A 52 1.95 -7.38 3.76
CA MET A 52 0.54 -7.43 4.18
C MET A 52 -0.34 -7.87 3.01
N TRP A 53 -0.53 -9.19 2.86
CA TRP A 53 -1.23 -9.79 1.73
C TRP A 53 -2.66 -9.29 1.52
N PHE A 54 -3.41 -9.05 2.60
CA PHE A 54 -4.81 -8.63 2.53
C PHE A 54 -4.98 -7.13 2.27
N ASP A 55 -3.95 -6.35 2.58
CA ASP A 55 -4.02 -4.89 2.49
C ASP A 55 -4.02 -4.41 1.04
N SER A 56 -3.26 -5.05 0.15
CA SER A 56 -3.29 -4.74 -1.29
C SER A 56 -4.66 -4.95 -1.93
N PHE A 57 -5.42 -5.98 -1.49
CA PHE A 57 -6.79 -6.23 -1.95
C PHE A 57 -7.74 -5.14 -1.46
N TYR A 58 -7.65 -4.80 -0.17
CA TYR A 58 -8.50 -3.78 0.44
C TYR A 58 -8.25 -2.39 -0.16
N VAL A 59 -6.98 -1.99 -0.26
CA VAL A 59 -6.57 -0.72 -0.84
C VAL A 59 -6.93 -0.67 -2.33
N SER A 60 -6.74 -1.74 -3.10
CA SER A 60 -7.16 -1.77 -4.51
C SER A 60 -8.67 -1.63 -4.68
N LEU A 61 -9.46 -2.31 -3.85
CA LEU A 61 -10.92 -2.20 -3.87
C LEU A 61 -11.37 -0.78 -3.58
N LEU A 62 -10.81 -0.16 -2.54
CA LEU A 62 -11.16 1.20 -2.12
C LEU A 62 -10.71 2.24 -3.17
N SER A 63 -9.49 2.11 -3.69
CA SER A 63 -8.94 2.98 -4.74
C SER A 63 -9.73 2.89 -6.05
N SER A 64 -10.22 1.69 -6.39
CA SER A 64 -11.07 1.49 -7.57
C SER A 64 -12.43 2.19 -7.45
N LYS A 65 -12.93 2.38 -6.21
CA LYS A 65 -14.14 3.18 -5.95
C LYS A 65 -13.83 4.66 -6.12
N TYR A 66 -12.71 5.17 -5.60
CA TYR A 66 -12.33 6.58 -5.71
C TYR A 66 -12.10 7.06 -7.14
N LYS A 67 -11.35 6.29 -7.94
CA LYS A 67 -11.10 6.62 -9.36
C LYS A 67 -12.36 6.72 -10.21
N ARG A 68 -13.46 6.08 -9.81
CA ARG A 68 -14.73 6.09 -10.57
C ARG A 68 -15.70 7.17 -10.11
N ILE A 69 -15.61 7.62 -8.85
CA ILE A 69 -16.37 8.77 -8.34
C ILE A 69 -15.93 10.03 -9.07
N ASP A 70 -14.62 10.21 -9.25
CA ASP A 70 -14.04 11.43 -9.81
C ASP A 70 -14.29 11.60 -11.32
N VAL A 71 -14.37 10.49 -12.07
CA VAL A 71 -14.51 10.54 -13.54
C VAL A 71 -15.96 10.66 -14.02
N LYS A 72 -16.97 10.35 -13.18
CA LYS A 72 -18.38 10.30 -13.62
C LYS A 72 -19.42 10.88 -12.66
N GLY A 73 -19.09 11.32 -11.45
CA GLY A 73 -20.04 11.94 -10.51
C GLY A 73 -21.20 11.04 -10.02
N GLU A 74 -21.37 9.84 -10.60
CA GLU A 74 -22.43 8.90 -10.26
C GLU A 74 -21.92 7.77 -9.35
N LYS A 75 -22.72 7.45 -8.32
CA LYS A 75 -22.52 6.24 -7.49
C LYS A 75 -22.87 5.00 -8.33
N ALA A 76 -21.88 4.28 -8.85
CA ALA A 76 -22.13 3.07 -9.64
C ALA A 76 -21.32 1.82 -9.23
N LYS A 77 -22.00 0.68 -9.34
CA LYS A 77 -21.66 -0.69 -8.88
C LYS A 77 -20.22 -1.13 -9.18
N SER A 78 -19.61 -1.76 -8.17
CA SER A 78 -18.24 -2.25 -8.18
C SER A 78 -17.99 -3.31 -9.25
N ASN A 79 -17.04 -3.07 -10.16
CA ASN A 79 -16.41 -4.15 -10.92
C ASN A 79 -15.37 -4.81 -10.03
N LEU A 80 -15.85 -5.55 -9.02
CA LEU A 80 -15.05 -6.28 -8.05
C LEU A 80 -13.97 -7.15 -8.74
N PHE A 81 -14.30 -7.67 -9.92
CA PHE A 81 -13.46 -8.56 -10.69
C PHE A 81 -12.11 -7.95 -11.14
N SER A 82 -12.10 -6.69 -11.61
CA SER A 82 -10.85 -6.05 -12.04
C SER A 82 -9.98 -5.59 -10.87
N ALA A 83 -10.60 -5.19 -9.75
CA ALA A 83 -9.90 -4.89 -8.51
C ALA A 83 -9.25 -6.13 -7.91
N VAL A 84 -9.96 -7.27 -7.93
CA VAL A 84 -9.42 -8.58 -7.51
C VAL A 84 -8.28 -9.01 -8.42
N LEU A 85 -8.41 -8.90 -9.76
CA LEU A 85 -7.35 -9.29 -10.70
C LEU A 85 -6.06 -8.45 -10.52
N ASN A 86 -6.21 -7.14 -10.25
CA ASN A 86 -5.08 -6.26 -9.96
C ASN A 86 -4.46 -6.56 -8.60
N GLY A 87 -5.27 -6.85 -7.57
CA GLY A 87 -4.79 -7.28 -6.25
C GLY A 87 -4.01 -8.59 -6.32
N ILE A 88 -4.49 -9.58 -7.08
CA ILE A 88 -3.78 -10.85 -7.32
C ILE A 88 -2.44 -10.61 -8.04
N ARG A 89 -2.42 -9.77 -9.09
CA ARG A 89 -1.18 -9.45 -9.82
C ARG A 89 -0.16 -8.69 -8.97
N SER A 90 -0.62 -7.81 -8.10
CA SER A 90 0.24 -7.09 -7.15
C SER A 90 0.83 -8.03 -6.10
N ASN A 91 0.00 -8.91 -5.53
CA ASN A 91 0.43 -9.92 -4.57
C ASN A 91 1.36 -10.99 -5.17
N GLY A 92 1.18 -11.38 -6.43
CA GLY A 92 2.11 -12.30 -7.10
C GLY A 92 3.54 -11.75 -7.16
N LYS A 93 3.71 -10.42 -7.27
CA LYS A 93 5.02 -9.76 -7.23
C LYS A 93 5.53 -9.49 -5.82
N ALA A 94 4.63 -9.35 -4.84
CA ALA A 94 4.95 -9.26 -3.41
C ALA A 94 5.69 -10.50 -2.89
N ILE A 95 5.41 -11.69 -3.42
CA ILE A 95 6.11 -12.94 -3.08
C ILE A 95 7.62 -12.84 -3.37
N GLN A 96 8.01 -12.18 -4.47
CA GLN A 96 9.42 -12.04 -4.85
C GLN A 96 10.07 -10.79 -4.26
N LYS A 97 9.30 -9.75 -3.93
CA LYS A 97 9.80 -8.46 -3.41
C LYS A 97 8.89 -7.92 -2.29
N PRO A 98 9.06 -8.38 -1.04
CA PRO A 98 8.20 -8.00 0.08
C PRO A 98 8.23 -6.50 0.40
N ARG A 99 9.27 -5.77 -0.04
CA ARG A 99 9.39 -4.31 0.09
C ARG A 99 8.54 -3.50 -0.90
N GLN A 100 7.92 -4.15 -1.89
CA GLN A 100 7.15 -3.46 -2.95
C GLN A 100 5.63 -3.58 -2.77
N CYS A 101 5.18 -4.15 -1.64
CA CYS A 101 3.76 -4.32 -1.32
C CYS A 101 3.13 -2.99 -0.93
N SER A 102 1.81 -2.88 -1.09
CA SER A 102 1.01 -1.72 -0.65
C SER A 102 1.23 -1.35 0.82
N SER A 103 1.39 -2.35 1.70
CA SER A 103 1.83 -2.16 3.08
C SER A 103 2.88 -3.18 3.47
N VAL A 104 3.81 -2.75 4.32
CA VAL A 104 4.97 -3.53 4.76
C VAL A 104 5.03 -3.57 6.28
N ILE A 105 5.25 -4.77 6.82
CA ILE A 105 5.54 -4.99 8.25
C ILE A 105 7.05 -5.08 8.42
N TYR A 106 7.59 -4.20 9.25
CA TYR A 106 8.99 -4.16 9.69
C TYR A 106 9.10 -4.85 11.04
N VAL A 107 9.86 -5.95 11.07
CA VAL A 107 10.27 -6.63 12.31
C VAL A 107 11.57 -5.98 12.76
N ILE A 108 11.56 -5.36 13.93
CA ILE A 108 12.66 -4.54 14.44
C ILE A 108 13.20 -5.10 15.76
N LYS A 109 14.49 -4.92 15.99
CA LYS A 109 15.19 -5.25 17.24
C LYS A 109 15.99 -4.04 17.72
N LYS A 110 16.12 -3.94 19.05
CA LYS A 110 16.99 -2.99 19.74
C LYS A 110 18.35 -3.62 20.01
#